data_AF-A0A3M0XK25-F1
#
_entry.id   AF-A0A3M0XK25-F1
#
_cell.length_a   1.000
_cell.length_b   1.000
_cell.length_c   1.000
_cell.angle_alpha   90.00
_cell.angle_beta   90.00
_cell.angle_gamma   90.00
#
_symmetry.space_group_name_H-M   'P 1'
#
loop_
_entity.id
_entity.type
_entity.pdbx_description
1 polymer ?
#
loop_
_entity_poly.entity_id
_entity_poly.type
_entity_poly.pdbx_seq_one_letter_code
_entity_poly.pdbx_strand_id
1 'polypeptide(L)'
;VKVVGFARESPATGSGLEKGDVIEGLGPVRVISFDDLNRALSEREPGEEVILRVDGREVPVILGEDPSNPGRAYLGLNLAQDFVVDEGFVRSWGSLMPYALKWLSGFAYWLFVLNLAIGLFNLVPIGPLDGGKMFYVACLRFLSEDRARTASLCVGLFYLSLIVINIAIGFI
;
A
#
# COMPACT_ATOMS: atom_id res chain seq x y z
N VAL A 1 13.80 -11.16 4.29
CA VAL A 1 12.43 -10.85 4.81
C VAL A 1 12.41 -11.08 6.31
N LYS A 2 11.86 -10.18 7.14
CA LYS A 2 12.01 -10.25 8.62
C LYS A 2 10.80 -10.90 9.29
N VAL A 3 11.04 -11.80 10.24
CA VAL A 3 10.01 -12.43 11.07
C VAL A 3 9.56 -11.45 12.15
N VAL A 4 8.30 -11.04 12.11
CA VAL A 4 7.67 -10.16 13.11
C VAL A 4 6.80 -10.91 14.11
N GLY A 5 6.48 -12.18 13.84
CA GLY A 5 5.81 -13.07 14.77
C GLY A 5 5.41 -14.39 14.13
N PHE A 6 4.64 -15.17 14.88
CA PHE A 6 4.19 -16.52 14.51
C PHE A 6 2.66 -16.60 14.59
N ALA A 7 2.04 -17.38 13.71
CA ALA A 7 0.64 -17.73 13.83
C ALA A 7 0.43 -18.70 15.01
N ARG A 8 -0.78 -18.71 15.59
CA ARG A 8 -1.10 -19.62 16.70
C ARG A 8 -0.98 -21.07 16.22
N GLU A 9 -0.27 -21.89 16.99
CA GLU A 9 -0.02 -23.31 16.67
C GLU A 9 0.61 -23.52 15.27
N SER A 10 1.42 -22.55 14.81
CA SER A 10 2.10 -22.68 13.54
C SER A 10 3.22 -23.73 13.54
N PRO A 11 3.53 -24.33 12.38
CA PRO A 11 4.68 -25.23 12.24
C PRO A 11 6.03 -24.55 12.52
N ALA A 12 6.11 -23.24 12.31
CA ALA A 12 7.28 -22.44 12.70
C ALA A 12 7.41 -22.24 14.22
N THR A 13 6.38 -22.54 15.01
CA THR A 13 6.43 -22.45 16.46
C THR A 13 7.19 -23.65 17.03
N GLY A 14 8.41 -23.43 17.53
CA GLY A 14 9.22 -24.48 18.16
C GLY A 14 10.32 -25.08 17.28
N SER A 15 10.47 -24.62 16.04
CA SER A 15 11.58 -24.98 15.14
C SER A 15 12.88 -24.20 15.41
N GLY A 16 12.92 -23.36 16.44
CA GLY A 16 14.09 -22.55 16.80
C GLY A 16 14.17 -21.19 16.11
N LEU A 17 13.12 -20.81 15.37
CA LEU A 17 12.94 -19.47 14.82
C LEU A 17 12.53 -18.50 15.94
N GLU A 18 13.09 -17.29 15.89
CA GLU A 18 12.77 -16.22 16.83
C GLU A 18 12.19 -14.99 16.14
N LYS A 19 11.49 -14.15 16.92
CA LYS A 19 11.03 -12.87 16.40
C LYS A 19 12.24 -11.96 16.20
N GLY A 20 12.39 -11.45 14.97
CA GLY A 20 13.53 -10.62 14.58
C GLY A 20 14.40 -11.27 13.51
N ASP A 21 14.26 -12.58 13.35
CA ASP A 21 14.99 -13.40 12.38
C ASP A 21 14.80 -12.90 10.94
N VAL A 22 15.86 -12.90 10.14
CA VAL A 22 15.79 -12.56 8.71
C VAL A 22 15.86 -13.82 7.86
N ILE A 23 14.78 -14.14 7.16
CA ILE A 23 14.73 -15.20 6.16
C ILE A 23 15.47 -14.73 4.91
N GLU A 24 16.47 -15.52 4.52
CA GLU A 24 17.35 -15.30 3.37
C GLU A 24 17.07 -16.29 2.24
N GLY A 25 16.51 -17.47 2.56
CA GLY A 25 16.19 -18.48 1.55
C GLY A 25 15.42 -19.68 2.08
N LEU A 26 14.88 -20.47 1.15
CA LEU A 26 14.22 -21.75 1.39
C LEU A 26 14.82 -22.79 0.43
N GLY A 27 15.57 -23.74 0.97
CA GLY A 27 16.36 -24.70 0.19
C GLY A 27 17.27 -23.99 -0.84
N PRO A 28 17.22 -24.34 -2.14
CA PRO A 28 18.04 -23.72 -3.16
C PRO A 28 17.57 -22.30 -3.55
N VAL A 29 16.34 -21.91 -3.19
CA VAL A 29 15.75 -20.62 -3.61
C VAL A 29 16.20 -19.51 -2.68
N ARG A 30 16.71 -18.41 -3.25
CA ARG A 30 17.00 -17.17 -2.50
C ARG A 30 15.70 -16.38 -2.35
N VAL A 31 15.39 -15.96 -1.12
CA VAL A 31 14.15 -15.24 -0.79
C VAL A 31 14.50 -13.78 -0.55
N ILE A 32 14.09 -12.91 -1.48
CA ILE A 32 14.33 -11.46 -1.39
C ILE A 32 13.03 -10.75 -0.99
N SER A 33 11.90 -11.23 -1.51
CA SER A 33 10.56 -10.71 -1.25
C SER A 33 9.63 -11.75 -0.65
N PHE A 34 8.49 -11.28 -0.12
CA PHE A 34 7.42 -12.18 0.34
C PHE A 34 6.87 -13.05 -0.81
N ASP A 35 6.86 -12.52 -2.03
CA ASP A 35 6.43 -13.25 -3.22
C ASP A 35 7.37 -14.43 -3.55
N ASP A 36 8.68 -14.23 -3.40
CA ASP A 36 9.67 -15.30 -3.60
C ASP A 36 9.45 -16.46 -2.63
N LEU A 37 9.15 -16.16 -1.35
CA LEU A 37 8.86 -17.17 -0.35
C LEU A 37 7.56 -17.93 -0.66
N ASN A 38 6.49 -17.21 -1.02
CA ASN A 38 5.21 -17.83 -1.36
C ASN A 38 5.33 -18.74 -2.59
N ARG A 39 6.09 -18.32 -3.61
CA ARG A 39 6.38 -19.13 -4.78
C ARG A 39 7.15 -20.39 -4.40
N ALA A 40 8.21 -20.26 -3.59
CA ALA A 40 9.00 -21.39 -3.13
C ALA A 40 8.18 -22.39 -2.29
N LEU A 41 7.20 -21.91 -1.51
CA LEU A 41 6.26 -22.75 -0.76
C LEU A 41 5.18 -23.37 -1.64
N SER A 42 4.77 -22.72 -2.73
CA SER A 42 3.72 -23.23 -3.63
C SER A 42 4.15 -24.49 -4.41
N GLU A 43 5.45 -24.73 -4.52
CA GLU A 43 6.03 -25.93 -5.14
C GLU A 43 6.22 -27.08 -4.14
N ARG A 44 5.77 -26.92 -2.88
CA ARG A 44 5.97 -27.84 -1.77
C ARG A 44 4.66 -28.35 -1.22
N GLU A 45 4.73 -29.50 -0.56
CA GLU A 45 3.55 -30.15 0.03
C GLU A 45 3.51 -29.98 1.56
N PRO A 46 2.33 -29.92 2.17
CA PRO A 46 2.19 -30.00 3.63
C PRO A 46 2.82 -31.29 4.17
N GLY A 47 3.57 -31.19 5.27
CA GLY A 47 4.29 -32.30 5.89
C GLY A 47 5.72 -32.51 5.38
N GLU A 48 6.13 -31.80 4.33
CA GLU A 48 7.51 -31.82 3.83
C GLU A 48 8.47 -31.08 4.78
N GLU A 49 9.65 -31.65 5.03
CA GLU A 49 10.72 -30.98 5.76
C GLU A 49 11.54 -30.11 4.80
N VAL A 50 11.61 -28.80 5.09
CA VAL A 50 12.39 -27.83 4.32
C VAL A 50 13.44 -27.16 5.17
N ILE A 51 14.57 -26.84 4.56
CA ILE A 51 15.65 -26.10 5.22
C ILE A 51 15.45 -24.61 4.95
N LEU A 52 15.14 -23.86 6.01
CA LEU A 52 15.12 -22.40 5.98
C LEU A 52 16.51 -21.85 6.29
N ARG A 53 16.99 -20.92 5.46
CA ARG A 53 18.18 -20.12 5.76
C ARG A 53 17.75 -18.82 6.40
N VAL A 54 18.16 -18.62 7.63
CA VAL A 54 17.75 -17.50 8.48
C VAL A 54 18.98 -16.95 9.16
N ASP A 55 19.32 -15.67 8.99
CA ASP A 55 20.51 -15.03 9.58
C ASP A 55 21.80 -15.90 9.46
N GLY A 56 22.01 -16.52 8.29
CA GLY A 56 23.15 -17.41 8.04
C GLY A 56 23.12 -18.79 8.73
N ARG A 57 22.09 -19.12 9.51
CA ARG A 57 21.85 -20.47 10.05
C ARG A 57 20.84 -21.24 9.20
N GLU A 58 21.04 -22.55 9.11
CA GLU A 58 20.08 -23.48 8.49
C GLU A 58 19.18 -24.07 9.57
N VAL A 59 17.87 -23.87 9.43
CA VAL A 59 16.84 -24.29 10.36
C VAL A 59 15.89 -25.24 9.63
N PRO A 60 15.87 -26.53 9.98
CA PRO A 60 14.89 -27.47 9.42
C PRO A 60 13.51 -27.17 9.99
N VAL A 61 12.52 -27.04 9.11
CA VAL A 61 11.12 -26.79 9.48
C VAL A 61 10.22 -27.71 8.67
N ILE A 62 9.30 -28.37 9.36
CA ILE A 62 8.24 -29.17 8.73
C ILE A 62 7.12 -28.22 8.33
N LEU A 63 6.72 -28.24 7.06
CA LEU A 63 5.61 -27.43 6.57
C LEU A 63 4.28 -27.97 7.10
N GLY A 64 3.39 -27.08 7.52
CA GLY A 64 2.01 -27.43 7.86
C GLY A 64 1.06 -27.15 6.71
N GLU A 65 -0.20 -27.47 6.92
CA GLU A 65 -1.28 -27.10 6.03
C GLU A 65 -1.79 -25.71 6.38
N ASP A 66 -2.04 -24.86 5.37
CA ASP A 66 -2.64 -23.54 5.56
C ASP A 66 -4.10 -23.69 6.06
N PRO A 67 -4.44 -23.21 7.28
CA PRO A 67 -5.81 -23.28 7.79
C PRO A 67 -6.85 -22.58 6.91
N SER A 68 -6.42 -21.61 6.09
CA SER A 68 -7.30 -20.87 5.18
C SER A 68 -7.41 -21.51 3.81
N ASN A 69 -6.43 -22.34 3.42
CA ASN A 69 -6.34 -22.98 2.10
C ASN A 69 -5.85 -24.42 2.21
N PRO A 70 -6.76 -25.39 2.42
CA PRO A 70 -6.39 -26.81 2.52
C PRO A 70 -5.57 -27.27 1.31
N GLY A 71 -4.53 -28.06 1.55
CA GLY A 71 -3.57 -28.55 0.55
C GLY A 71 -2.40 -27.62 0.21
N ARG A 72 -2.33 -26.40 0.77
CA ARG A 72 -1.16 -25.51 0.59
C ARG A 72 -0.18 -25.62 1.75
N ALA A 73 1.10 -25.72 1.42
CA ALA A 73 2.17 -25.71 2.39
C ALA A 73 2.32 -24.34 3.06
N TYR A 74 2.45 -24.35 4.39
CA TYR A 74 2.38 -23.16 5.24
C TYR A 74 3.40 -23.23 6.36
N LEU A 75 4.14 -22.12 6.57
CA LEU A 75 5.07 -21.97 7.69
C LEU A 75 4.43 -21.32 8.91
N GLY A 76 3.42 -20.46 8.70
CA GLY A 76 2.80 -19.66 9.76
C GLY A 76 3.69 -18.59 10.38
N LEU A 77 4.48 -17.93 9.53
CA LEU A 77 5.25 -16.76 9.89
C LEU A 77 4.50 -15.47 9.53
N ASN A 78 4.44 -14.55 10.48
CA ASN A 78 4.10 -13.16 10.19
C ASN A 78 5.37 -12.44 9.77
N LEU A 79 5.39 -11.94 8.54
CA LEU A 79 6.58 -11.37 7.91
C LEU A 79 6.41 -9.87 7.64
N ALA A 80 7.45 -9.10 7.93
CA ALA A 80 7.60 -7.73 7.43
C ALA A 80 8.65 -7.71 6.32
N GLN A 81 8.28 -7.19 5.16
CA GLN A 81 9.19 -7.00 4.05
C GLN A 81 9.83 -5.61 4.14
N ASP A 82 11.08 -5.57 4.59
CA ASP A 82 11.94 -4.43 4.37
C ASP A 82 12.47 -4.50 2.93
N PHE A 83 12.29 -3.42 2.17
CA PHE A 83 12.80 -3.32 0.80
C PHE A 83 14.34 -3.30 0.84
N VAL A 84 14.97 -4.43 0.56
CA VAL A 84 16.42 -4.51 0.38
C VAL A 84 16.76 -3.91 -0.99
N VAL A 85 17.57 -2.86 -0.98
CA VAL A 85 18.05 -2.21 -2.21
C VAL A 85 18.99 -3.17 -2.94
N ASP A 86 18.83 -3.27 -4.26
CA ASP A 86 19.71 -4.05 -5.14
C ASP A 86 21.20 -3.72 -4.88
N GLU A 87 21.97 -4.75 -4.51
CA GLU A 87 23.39 -4.62 -4.15
C GLU A 87 24.23 -4.06 -5.31
N GLY A 88 23.87 -4.36 -6.57
CA GLY A 88 24.54 -3.85 -7.77
C GLY A 88 24.30 -2.36 -8.01
N PHE A 89 23.11 -1.87 -7.66
CA PHE A 89 22.79 -0.45 -7.68
C PHE A 89 23.55 0.33 -6.59
N VAL A 90 23.61 -0.20 -5.36
CA VAL A 90 24.37 0.41 -4.24
C VAL A 90 25.86 0.48 -4.57
N ARG A 91 26.42 -0.56 -5.20
CA ARG A 91 27.83 -0.58 -5.62
C ARG A 91 28.14 0.49 -6.68
N SER A 92 27.20 0.74 -7.59
CA SER A 92 27.41 1.64 -8.74
C SER A 92 27.13 3.11 -8.40
N TRP A 93 26.17 3.38 -7.51
CA TRP A 93 25.65 4.73 -7.24
C TRP A 93 25.76 5.15 -5.78
N GLY A 94 26.29 4.29 -4.91
CA GLY A 94 26.44 4.54 -3.48
C GLY A 94 25.17 4.29 -2.68
N SER A 95 25.32 4.14 -1.36
CA SER A 95 24.23 3.83 -0.44
C SER A 95 23.23 4.98 -0.26
N LEU A 96 23.59 6.22 -0.61
CA LEU A 96 22.73 7.40 -0.46
C LEU A 96 21.68 7.54 -1.57
N MET A 97 21.98 7.05 -2.78
CA MET A 97 21.14 7.23 -3.96
C MET A 97 19.72 6.64 -3.81
N PRO A 98 19.55 5.41 -3.29
CA PRO A 98 18.22 4.84 -3.08
C PRO A 98 17.35 5.66 -2.12
N TYR A 99 17.94 6.20 -1.04
CA TYR A 99 17.21 7.05 -0.10
C TYR A 99 16.84 8.39 -0.72
N ALA A 100 17.73 8.99 -1.52
CA ALA A 100 17.45 10.23 -2.24
C ALA A 100 16.32 10.04 -3.27
N LEU A 101 16.34 8.95 -4.03
CA LEU A 101 15.27 8.62 -4.99
C LEU A 101 13.94 8.33 -4.30
N LYS A 102 13.95 7.60 -3.18
CA LYS A 102 12.75 7.36 -2.37
C LYS A 102 12.19 8.65 -1.77
N TRP A 103 13.05 9.56 -1.31
CA TRP A 103 12.63 10.86 -0.82
C TRP A 103 12.04 11.71 -1.94
N LEU A 104 12.71 11.76 -3.09
CA LEU A 104 12.27 12.55 -4.25
C LEU A 104 10.94 12.04 -4.81
N SER A 105 10.75 10.72 -4.88
CA SER A 105 9.49 10.13 -5.32
C SER A 105 8.36 10.42 -4.33
N GLY A 106 8.62 10.36 -3.02
CA GLY A 106 7.68 10.79 -1.99
C GLY A 106 7.32 12.26 -2.12
N PHE A 107 8.31 13.13 -2.35
CA PHE A 107 8.10 14.55 -2.58
C PHE A 107 7.25 14.81 -3.84
N ALA A 108 7.58 14.17 -4.96
CA ALA A 108 6.82 14.28 -6.20
C ALA A 108 5.38 13.77 -6.04
N TYR A 109 5.18 12.67 -5.30
CA TYR A 109 3.85 12.15 -4.97
C TYR A 109 3.03 13.18 -4.19
N TRP A 110 3.61 13.79 -3.15
CA TRP A 110 2.91 14.82 -2.38
C TRP A 110 2.61 16.07 -3.20
N LEU A 111 3.56 16.51 -4.04
CA LEU A 111 3.30 17.60 -4.99
C LEU A 111 2.13 17.26 -5.92
N PHE A 112 2.11 16.05 -6.49
CA PHE A 112 1.02 15.59 -7.34
C PHE A 112 -0.32 15.61 -6.60
N VAL A 113 -0.39 14.99 -5.42
CA VAL A 113 -1.61 14.92 -4.60
C VAL A 113 -2.12 16.32 -4.24
N LEU A 114 -1.22 17.24 -3.83
CA LEU A 114 -1.60 18.60 -3.49
C LEU A 114 -2.12 19.38 -4.70
N ASN A 115 -1.42 19.32 -5.84
CA ASN A 115 -1.87 19.98 -7.06
C ASN A 115 -3.20 19.42 -7.55
N LEU A 116 -3.38 18.10 -7.50
CA LEU A 116 -4.64 17.45 -7.84
C LEU A 116 -5.77 17.89 -6.89
N ALA A 117 -5.52 17.89 -5.58
CA ALA A 117 -6.51 18.28 -4.58
C ALA A 117 -6.93 19.75 -4.73
N ILE A 118 -5.98 20.67 -4.90
CA ILE A 118 -6.26 22.09 -5.13
C ILE A 118 -7.01 22.29 -6.45
N GLY A 119 -6.60 21.60 -7.50
CA GLY A 119 -7.28 21.63 -8.80
C GLY A 119 -8.73 21.14 -8.72
N LEU A 120 -8.96 20.00 -8.07
CA LEU A 120 -10.29 19.45 -7.86
C LEU A 120 -11.14 20.36 -6.97
N PHE A 121 -10.56 20.96 -5.92
CA PHE A 121 -11.25 21.92 -5.08
C PHE A 121 -11.69 23.14 -5.89
N ASN A 122 -10.82 23.71 -6.73
CA ASN A 122 -11.17 24.82 -7.59
C ASN A 122 -12.22 24.48 -8.66
N LEU A 123 -12.37 23.21 -9.02
CA LEU A 123 -13.40 22.73 -9.96
C LEU A 123 -14.78 22.52 -9.31
N VAL A 124 -14.90 22.63 -7.99
CA VAL A 124 -16.19 22.52 -7.31
C VAL A 124 -17.12 23.65 -7.77
N PRO A 125 -18.41 23.38 -8.07
CA PRO A 125 -19.33 24.35 -8.64
C PRO A 125 -19.90 25.34 -7.60
N ILE A 126 -19.02 26.04 -6.87
CA ILE A 126 -19.35 27.07 -5.89
C ILE A 126 -18.88 28.42 -6.43
N GLY A 127 -19.74 29.45 -6.34
CA GLY A 127 -19.54 30.76 -6.98
C GLY A 127 -18.17 31.45 -6.82
N PRO A 128 -17.50 31.42 -5.64
CA PRO A 128 -16.16 32.00 -5.49
C PRO A 128 -15.06 31.25 -6.25
N LEU A 129 -15.28 29.97 -6.56
CA LEU A 129 -14.31 29.08 -7.20
C LEU A 129 -14.48 29.08 -8.73
N ASP A 130 -13.44 28.65 -9.45
CA ASP A 130 -13.45 28.66 -10.91
C ASP A 130 -14.49 27.68 -11.49
N GLY A 131 -14.71 26.54 -10.83
CA GLY A 131 -15.75 25.57 -11.17
C GLY A 131 -17.15 26.15 -11.11
N GLY A 132 -17.43 27.04 -10.15
CA GLY A 132 -18.71 27.75 -10.07
C GLY A 132 -18.93 28.69 -11.25
N LYS A 133 -17.88 29.40 -11.68
CA LYS A 133 -17.94 30.27 -12.87
C LYS A 133 -18.10 29.45 -14.15
N MET A 134 -17.35 28.36 -14.28
CA MET A 134 -17.45 27.45 -15.43
C MET A 134 -18.84 26.83 -15.53
N PHE A 135 -19.40 26.39 -14.39
CA PHE A 135 -20.75 25.85 -14.33
C PHE A 135 -21.80 26.90 -14.73
N TYR A 136 -21.68 28.14 -14.23
CA TYR A 136 -22.55 29.24 -14.62
C TYR A 136 -22.53 29.50 -16.13
N VAL A 137 -21.34 29.57 -16.73
CA VAL A 137 -21.19 29.75 -18.18
C VAL A 137 -21.76 28.55 -18.96
N ALA A 138 -21.58 27.33 -18.46
CA ALA A 138 -22.18 26.15 -19.07
C ALA A 138 -23.72 26.21 -19.02
N CYS A 139 -24.31 26.66 -17.91
CA CYS A 139 -25.74 26.88 -17.78
C CYS A 139 -26.26 27.96 -18.73
N LEU A 140 -25.52 29.05 -18.92
CA LEU A 140 -25.89 30.13 -19.86
C LEU A 140 -26.04 29.65 -21.31
N ARG A 141 -25.43 28.52 -21.68
CA ARG A 141 -25.60 27.93 -23.01
C ARG A 141 -27.00 27.37 -23.27
N PHE A 142 -27.73 27.01 -22.21
CA PHE A 142 -29.02 26.32 -22.32
C PHE A 142 -30.16 27.04 -21.61
N LEU A 143 -29.86 27.94 -20.67
CA LEU A 143 -30.83 28.63 -19.83
C LEU A 143 -30.72 30.15 -20.01
N SER A 144 -31.82 30.86 -19.73
CA SER A 144 -31.78 32.32 -19.60
C SER A 144 -30.90 32.74 -18.42
N GLU A 145 -30.38 33.96 -18.46
CA GLU A 145 -29.46 34.50 -17.44
C GLU A 145 -29.98 34.33 -16.01
N ASP A 146 -31.26 34.67 -15.78
CA ASP A 146 -31.90 34.51 -14.47
C ASP A 146 -31.94 33.05 -13.99
N ARG A 147 -32.24 32.12 -14.91
CA ARG A 147 -32.31 30.68 -14.60
C ARG A 147 -30.92 30.09 -14.40
N ALA A 148 -29.92 30.50 -15.19
CA ALA A 148 -28.54 30.07 -15.04
C ALA A 148 -27.94 30.55 -13.71
N ARG A 149 -28.22 31.80 -13.32
CA ARG A 149 -27.82 32.36 -12.02
C ARG A 149 -28.46 31.60 -10.87
N THR A 150 -29.77 31.36 -10.96
CA THR A 150 -30.51 30.60 -9.94
C THR A 150 -29.96 29.17 -9.83
N ALA A 151 -29.77 28.47 -10.95
CA ALA A 151 -29.22 27.12 -10.98
C ALA A 151 -27.81 27.06 -10.36
N SER A 152 -26.93 28.01 -10.69
CA SER A 152 -25.57 28.07 -10.16
C SER A 152 -25.54 28.35 -8.66
N LEU A 153 -26.44 29.20 -8.16
CA LEU A 153 -26.61 29.44 -6.73
C LEU A 153 -27.13 28.20 -6.00
N CYS A 154 -28.14 27.52 -6.55
CA CYS A 154 -28.69 26.30 -5.96
C CYS A 154 -27.64 25.18 -5.88
N VAL A 155 -26.91 24.94 -6.97
CA VAL A 155 -25.84 23.93 -7.02
C VAL A 155 -24.70 24.33 -6.07
N GLY A 156 -24.28 25.59 -6.07
CA GLY A 156 -23.25 26.08 -5.15
C GLY A 156 -23.63 25.92 -3.68
N LEU A 157 -24.88 26.26 -3.31
CA LEU A 157 -25.40 26.07 -1.95
C LEU A 157 -25.49 24.60 -1.55
N PHE A 158 -25.86 23.72 -2.48
CA PHE A 158 -25.88 22.27 -2.25
C PHE A 158 -24.46 21.73 -1.98
N TYR A 159 -23.47 22.10 -2.79
CA TYR A 159 -22.08 21.68 -2.55
C TYR A 159 -21.53 22.27 -1.26
N LEU A 160 -21.85 23.54 -0.95
CA LEU A 160 -21.45 24.16 0.31
C LEU A 160 -22.06 23.43 1.52
N SER A 161 -23.35 23.07 1.46
CA SER A 161 -24.01 22.35 2.54
C SER A 161 -23.42 20.95 2.72
N LEU A 162 -23.11 20.23 1.63
CA LEU A 162 -22.41 18.95 1.70
C LEU A 162 -21.07 19.07 2.44
N ILE A 163 -20.29 20.10 2.14
CA ILE A 163 -19.00 20.33 2.81
C ILE A 163 -19.22 20.61 4.30
N VAL A 164 -20.12 21.54 4.65
CA VAL A 164 -20.40 21.91 6.04
C VAL A 164 -20.92 20.71 6.84
N ILE A 165 -21.84 19.92 6.27
CA ILE A 165 -22.39 18.73 6.91
C ILE A 165 -21.31 17.67 7.12
N ASN A 166 -20.47 17.39 6.11
CA ASN A 166 -19.39 16.42 6.26
C ASN A 166 -18.40 16.84 7.36
N ILE A 167 -18.06 18.13 7.42
CA ILE A 167 -17.20 18.66 8.48
C ILE A 167 -17.88 18.50 9.84
N ALA A 168 -19.16 18.89 9.97
CA ALA A 168 -19.90 18.82 11.23
C ALA A 168 -20.06 17.38 11.74
N ILE A 169 -20.39 16.43 10.87
CA ILE A 169 -20.48 15.00 11.21
C ILE A 169 -19.13 14.46 11.67
N GLY A 170 -18.02 14.91 11.06
CA GLY A 170 -16.68 14.48 11.48
C GLY A 170 -16.29 14.88 12.91
N PHE A 171 -17.03 15.78 13.55
CA PHE A 171 -16.80 16.23 14.93
C PHE A 171 -17.80 15.65 15.96
N ILE A 172 -18.76 14.84 15.51
CA ILE A 172 -19.72 14.12 16.36
C ILE A 172 -19.32 12.65 16.42
#